data_AF-A0A9E7GZS2-F1
#
_entry.id   AF-A0A9E7GZS2-F1
#
_cell.length_a   1.000
_cell.length_b   1.000
_cell.length_c   1.000
_cell.angle_alpha   90.00
_cell.angle_beta   90.00
_cell.angle_gamma   90.00
#
_symmetry.space_group_name_H-M   'P 1'
#
loop_
_entity.id
_entity.type
_entity.pdbx_description
1 polymer ?
#
loop_
_entity_poly.entity_id
_entity_poly.type
_entity_poly.pdbx_seq_one_letter_code
_entity_poly.pdbx_strand_id
1 'polypeptide(L)'
;MRRRSGCRLPSLSHSDQRTRFKAFVVVVDTDGHVGLGVKCAKEVATAIRGAIILAKLSVIPVIRGCWGNKIGKPHTVPCKVTGKCGSVTVRMATFECLMKTYRFLTPEFWMDTRFSKSPCQEYTDVRAKPTKAILLDNTEKDES
;
A
#
# COMPACT_ATOMS: atom_id res chain seq x y z
N MET A 1 -8.33 29.62 -5.47
CA MET A 1 -8.18 28.20 -5.88
C MET A 1 -6.91 28.06 -6.74
N ARG A 2 -5.72 27.79 -6.16
CA ARG A 2 -4.46 27.66 -6.94
C ARG A 2 -4.34 26.23 -7.48
N ARG A 3 -4.72 26.01 -8.74
CA ARG A 3 -4.41 24.77 -9.48
C ARG A 3 -2.91 24.78 -9.80
N ARG A 4 -2.09 24.05 -9.05
CA ARG A 4 -0.74 23.68 -9.50
C ARG A 4 -0.88 22.43 -10.37
N SER A 5 -1.03 22.60 -11.67
CA SER A 5 -1.12 21.52 -12.67
C SER A 5 0.22 20.83 -12.98
N GLY A 6 1.28 21.12 -12.22
CA GLY A 6 2.53 20.37 -12.24
C GLY A 6 3.33 20.64 -10.97
N CYS A 7 3.63 19.60 -10.20
CA CYS A 7 4.43 19.71 -8.97
C CYS A 7 5.92 19.67 -9.31
N ARG A 8 6.37 20.66 -10.08
CA ARG A 8 7.78 20.98 -10.23
C ARG A 8 8.18 21.77 -8.98
N LEU A 9 9.09 21.22 -8.17
CA LEU A 9 9.59 21.86 -6.95
C LEU A 9 10.94 22.52 -7.26
N PRO A 10 10.98 23.83 -7.55
CA PRO A 10 12.23 24.57 -7.60
C PRO A 10 12.74 24.78 -6.16
N SER A 11 14.00 24.46 -5.89
CA SER A 11 14.71 24.98 -4.72
C SER A 11 15.52 26.20 -5.14
N LEU A 12 15.24 27.35 -4.54
CA LEU A 12 15.96 28.58 -4.83
C LEU A 12 17.33 28.52 -4.13
N SER A 13 18.40 28.30 -4.90
CA SER A 13 19.78 28.59 -4.48
C SER A 13 20.33 29.72 -5.34
N HIS A 14 21.24 30.51 -4.76
CA HIS A 14 21.71 31.81 -5.23
C HIS A 14 22.29 31.85 -6.66
N SER A 15 22.51 30.69 -7.30
CA SER A 15 23.09 30.60 -8.66
C SER A 15 22.59 29.44 -9.54
N ASP A 16 21.78 28.49 -9.04
CA ASP A 16 21.33 27.34 -9.83
C ASP A 16 19.90 26.94 -9.43
N GLN A 17 18.95 27.02 -10.38
CA GLN A 17 17.56 26.60 -10.17
C GLN A 17 17.44 25.10 -10.47
N ARG A 18 17.67 24.27 -9.45
CA ARG A 18 17.47 22.82 -9.60
C ARG A 18 15.99 22.45 -9.49
N THR A 19 15.39 22.09 -10.63
CA THR A 19 14.01 21.58 -10.65
C THR A 19 13.99 20.10 -10.25
N ARG A 20 13.23 19.75 -9.22
CA ARG A 20 12.90 18.36 -8.89
C ARG A 20 11.47 18.06 -9.31
N PHE A 21 11.26 16.87 -9.88
CA PHE A 21 9.95 16.36 -10.20
C PHE A 21 9.43 15.56 -9.01
N LYS A 22 8.21 15.87 -8.57
CA LYS A 22 7.46 15.05 -7.62
C LYS A 22 6.47 14.19 -8.38
N ALA A 23 6.57 12.88 -8.24
CA ALA A 23 5.62 11.93 -8.79
C ALA A 23 4.70 11.43 -7.68
N PHE A 24 3.41 11.37 -7.98
CA PHE A 24 2.38 10.70 -7.18
C PHE A 24 1.91 9.50 -7.98
N VAL A 25 1.99 8.31 -7.40
CA VAL A 25 1.61 7.06 -8.06
C VAL A 25 0.66 6.30 -7.15
N VAL A 26 -0.41 5.80 -7.74
CA VAL A 26 -1.35 4.87 -7.10
C VAL A 26 -1.17 3.51 -7.75
N VAL A 27 -1.04 2.47 -6.94
CA VAL A 27 -1.05 1.07 -7.38
C VAL A 27 -2.34 0.47 -6.86
N VAL A 28 -3.11 -0.19 -7.73
CA VAL A 28 -4.39 -0.81 -7.38
C VAL A 28 -4.54 -2.13 -8.12
N ASP A 29 -5.15 -3.08 -7.45
CA ASP A 29 -5.59 -4.36 -8.01
C ASP A 29 -7.13 -4.46 -7.99
N THR A 30 -7.70 -5.28 -8.86
CA THR A 30 -9.15 -5.49 -8.94
C THR A 30 -9.75 -6.13 -7.69
N ASP A 31 -8.93 -6.78 -6.87
CA ASP A 31 -9.38 -7.51 -5.69
C ASP A 31 -9.41 -6.70 -4.38
N GLY A 32 -9.21 -5.38 -4.47
CA GLY A 32 -9.35 -4.49 -3.32
C GLY A 32 -8.05 -4.26 -2.57
N HIS A 33 -6.92 -4.21 -3.26
CA HIS A 33 -5.65 -3.75 -2.70
C HIS A 33 -5.31 -2.39 -3.29
N VAL A 34 -4.97 -1.41 -2.45
CA VAL A 34 -4.63 -0.04 -2.86
C VAL A 34 -3.36 0.42 -2.17
N GLY A 35 -2.39 0.93 -2.92
CA GLY A 35 -1.16 1.51 -2.43
C GLY A 35 -0.94 2.92 -2.98
N LEU A 36 -0.39 3.82 -2.16
CA LEU A 36 -0.07 5.19 -2.54
C LEU A 36 1.42 5.48 -2.30
N GLY A 37 2.11 5.93 -3.34
CA GLY A 37 3.53 6.26 -3.30
C GLY A 37 3.81 7.67 -3.80
N VAL A 38 4.73 8.36 -3.12
CA VAL A 38 5.15 9.70 -3.49
C VAL A 38 6.66 9.78 -3.48
N LYS A 39 7.27 10.20 -4.59
CA LYS A 39 8.73 10.31 -4.71
C LYS A 39 9.13 11.59 -5.43
N CYS A 40 10.21 12.22 -4.98
CA CYS A 40 10.84 13.34 -5.67
C CYS A 40 12.20 12.91 -6.23
N ALA A 41 12.49 13.23 -7.50
CA ALA A 41 13.80 13.01 -8.12
C ALA A 41 14.13 14.10 -9.15
N LYS A 42 15.40 14.13 -9.62
CA LYS A 42 15.85 15.06 -10.68
C LYS A 42 15.31 14.66 -12.06
N GLU A 43 15.11 13.37 -12.29
CA GLU A 43 14.55 12.81 -13.51
C GLU A 43 13.16 12.22 -13.27
N VAL A 44 12.28 12.37 -14.27
CA VAL A 44 10.89 11.90 -14.18
C VAL A 44 10.82 10.37 -14.10
N ALA A 45 11.57 9.67 -14.95
CA ALA A 45 11.54 8.20 -14.99
C ALA A 45 11.95 7.58 -13.63
N THR A 46 13.01 8.11 -13.02
CA THR A 46 13.51 7.65 -11.71
C THR A 46 12.54 8.01 -10.57
N ALA A 47 11.87 9.16 -10.65
CA ALA A 47 10.81 9.51 -9.70
C ALA A 47 9.62 8.53 -9.77
N ILE A 48 9.19 8.16 -10.98
CA ILE A 48 8.06 7.24 -11.18
C ILE A 48 8.43 5.83 -10.69
N ARG A 49 9.59 5.30 -11.10
CA ARG A 49 10.06 3.97 -10.65
C ARG A 49 10.16 3.89 -9.13
N GLY A 50 10.75 4.90 -8.48
CA GLY A 50 10.82 4.96 -7.02
C GLY A 50 9.45 5.13 -6.34
N ALA A 51 8.54 5.88 -6.94
CA ALA A 51 7.17 6.04 -6.44
C ALA A 51 6.37 4.74 -6.53
N ILE A 52 6.55 3.93 -7.60
CA ILE A 52 5.93 2.61 -7.73
C ILE A 52 6.39 1.68 -6.60
N ILE A 53 7.70 1.64 -6.32
CA ILE A 53 8.23 0.79 -5.24
C ILE A 53 7.64 1.21 -3.88
N LEU A 54 7.61 2.53 -3.60
CA LEU A 54 6.98 3.03 -2.38
C LEU A 54 5.48 2.71 -2.30
N ALA A 55 4.75 2.80 -3.42
CA ALA A 55 3.34 2.44 -3.47
C ALA A 55 3.11 0.95 -3.22
N LYS A 56 4.00 0.07 -3.69
CA LYS A 56 3.95 -1.37 -3.44
C LYS A 56 4.23 -1.72 -1.98
N LEU A 57 5.14 -0.99 -1.33
CA LEU A 57 5.44 -1.17 0.09
C LEU A 57 4.28 -0.69 1.00
N SER A 58 3.49 0.29 0.55
CA SER A 58 2.36 0.86 1.28
C SER A 58 1.01 0.32 0.81
N VAL A 59 0.95 -0.92 0.30
CA VAL A 59 -0.31 -1.55 -0.09
C VAL A 59 -1.15 -1.83 1.15
N ILE A 60 -2.40 -1.38 1.10
CA ILE A 60 -3.38 -1.56 2.14
C ILE A 60 -4.53 -2.35 1.51
N PRO A 61 -5.01 -3.39 2.18
CA PRO A 61 -6.20 -4.06 1.72
C PRO A 61 -7.40 -3.12 1.92
N VAL A 62 -8.49 -3.32 1.17
CA VAL A 62 -9.74 -2.55 1.25
C VAL A 62 -10.89 -3.53 1.54
N ILE A 63 -11.60 -3.34 2.66
CA ILE A 63 -12.79 -4.14 2.93
C ILE A 63 -13.87 -3.74 1.93
N ARG A 64 -14.37 -4.73 1.21
CA ARG A 64 -15.51 -4.61 0.31
C ARG A 64 -16.71 -5.30 0.95
N GLY A 65 -17.88 -4.72 0.76
CA GLY A 65 -19.18 -5.27 1.14
C GLY A 65 -20.19 -5.14 0.01
N CYS A 66 -21.44 -5.48 0.31
CA CYS A 66 -22.57 -5.31 -0.59
C CYS A 66 -23.50 -4.23 -0.04
N TRP A 67 -24.14 -3.47 -0.92
CA TRP A 67 -25.18 -2.54 -0.50
C TRP A 67 -26.54 -3.26 -0.46
N GLY A 68 -27.15 -3.33 0.72
CA GLY A 68 -28.43 -4.01 0.92
C GLY A 68 -28.30 -5.53 0.92
N ASN A 69 -28.48 -6.16 -0.24
CA ASN A 69 -28.54 -7.62 -0.34
C ASN A 69 -27.16 -8.26 -0.57
N LYS A 70 -26.86 -9.35 0.14
CA LYS A 70 -25.56 -10.05 0.09
C LYS A 70 -25.50 -11.05 -1.08
N ILE A 71 -25.71 -10.58 -2.31
CA ILE A 71 -25.67 -11.44 -3.51
C ILE A 71 -24.38 -11.17 -4.30
N GLY A 72 -23.64 -12.24 -4.61
CA GLY A 72 -22.46 -12.20 -5.48
C GLY A 72 -21.19 -11.67 -4.79
N LYS A 73 -20.24 -11.19 -5.61
CA LYS A 73 -18.97 -10.63 -5.13
C LYS A 73 -19.18 -9.22 -4.51
N PRO A 74 -18.41 -8.86 -3.47
CA PRO A 74 -18.55 -7.56 -2.84
C PRO A 74 -18.08 -6.44 -3.79
N HIS A 75 -18.98 -5.50 -4.04
CA HIS A 75 -18.86 -4.46 -5.08
C HIS A 75 -18.92 -3.02 -4.52
N THR A 76 -19.07 -2.84 -3.21
CA THR A 76 -19.18 -1.51 -2.58
C THR A 76 -18.37 -1.47 -1.27
N VAL A 77 -18.17 -0.29 -0.69
CA VAL A 77 -17.56 -0.12 0.63
C VAL A 77 -18.62 -0.36 1.72
N PRO A 78 -18.33 -1.09 2.82
CA PRO A 78 -19.33 -1.52 3.80
C PRO A 78 -19.97 -0.38 4.63
N CYS A 79 -19.25 0.73 4.84
CA CYS A 79 -19.73 1.84 5.65
C CYS A 79 -19.28 3.20 5.11
N LYS A 80 -19.98 4.27 5.51
CA LYS A 80 -19.60 5.65 5.17
C LYS A 80 -18.38 6.06 6.01
N VAL A 81 -17.22 6.13 5.38
CA VAL A 81 -15.97 6.51 6.06
C VAL A 81 -15.55 7.94 5.72
N THR A 82 -15.04 8.68 6.70
CA THR A 82 -14.50 10.03 6.54
C THR A 82 -12.99 10.06 6.85
N GLY A 83 -12.25 10.83 6.05
CA GLY A 83 -10.78 10.93 6.09
C GLY A 83 -10.35 12.39 5.92
N LYS A 84 -9.23 12.76 6.53
CA LYS A 84 -8.73 14.14 6.58
C LYS A 84 -7.26 14.19 6.15
N CYS A 85 -7.01 14.73 4.96
CA CYS A 85 -5.65 15.02 4.51
C CYS A 85 -5.41 16.54 4.49
N GLY A 86 -4.74 17.05 5.53
CA GLY A 86 -4.52 18.49 5.71
C GLY A 86 -5.85 19.23 5.96
N SER A 87 -6.16 20.22 5.12
CA SER A 87 -7.44 20.95 5.19
C SER A 87 -8.59 20.26 4.45
N VAL A 88 -8.31 19.21 3.68
CA VAL A 88 -9.32 18.55 2.85
C VAL A 88 -9.96 17.41 3.63
N THR A 89 -11.28 17.48 3.82
CA THR A 89 -12.08 16.39 4.36
C THR A 89 -12.78 15.69 3.20
N VAL A 90 -12.53 14.38 3.03
CA VAL A 90 -13.14 13.58 1.97
C VAL A 90 -13.97 12.46 2.59
N ARG A 91 -15.11 12.19 1.97
CA ARG A 91 -15.92 10.99 2.26
C ARG A 91 -15.53 9.90 1.26
N MET A 92 -15.04 8.78 1.78
CA MET A 92 -14.79 7.49 1.11
C MET A 92 -13.65 7.40 0.07
N ALA A 93 -13.26 8.48 -0.62
CA ALA A 93 -12.34 8.38 -1.76
C ALA A 93 -10.83 8.46 -1.45
N THR A 94 -10.43 8.75 -0.22
CA THR A 94 -9.00 8.93 0.12
C THR A 94 -8.37 7.67 0.70
N PHE A 95 -7.06 7.51 0.46
CA PHE A 95 -6.24 6.44 1.03
C PHE A 95 -6.42 6.27 2.54
N GLU A 96 -6.58 7.38 3.28
CA GLU A 96 -6.82 7.36 4.72
C GLU A 96 -8.23 6.87 5.11
N CYS A 97 -9.25 7.14 4.30
CA CYS A 97 -10.56 6.53 4.49
C CYS A 97 -10.48 5.02 4.32
N LEU A 98 -9.76 4.55 3.31
CA LEU A 98 -9.67 3.12 2.99
C LEU A 98 -8.99 2.35 4.13
N MET A 99 -7.93 2.90 4.74
CA MET A 99 -7.33 2.32 5.95
C MET A 99 -8.34 2.10 7.09
N LYS A 100 -9.24 3.07 7.29
CA LYS A 100 -10.23 3.00 8.37
C LYS A 100 -11.31 1.94 8.12
N THR A 101 -11.46 1.43 6.90
CA THR A 101 -12.42 0.34 6.61
C THR A 101 -12.09 -0.93 7.38
N TYR A 102 -10.80 -1.28 7.55
CA TYR A 102 -10.37 -2.41 8.40
C TYR A 102 -10.49 -2.16 9.90
N ARG A 103 -10.51 -0.88 10.30
CA ARG A 103 -10.61 -0.50 11.71
C ARG A 103 -12.07 -0.38 12.19
N PHE A 104 -13.03 -0.45 11.27
CA PHE A 104 -14.44 -0.40 11.61
C PHE A 104 -14.86 -1.80 12.07
N LEU A 105 -15.01 -1.98 13.38
CA LEU A 105 -15.50 -3.23 13.99
C LEU A 105 -16.96 -3.45 13.59
N THR A 106 -17.20 -4.01 12.42
CA THR A 106 -18.51 -4.55 12.07
C THR A 106 -18.79 -5.78 12.95
N PRO A 107 -20.06 -6.07 13.31
CA PRO A 107 -20.41 -7.18 14.22
C PRO A 107 -19.88 -8.55 13.77
N GLU A 108 -19.57 -8.70 12.48
CA GLU A 108 -18.98 -9.89 11.86
C GLU A 108 -17.53 -10.16 12.31
N PHE A 109 -16.81 -9.15 12.79
CA PHE A 109 -15.42 -9.26 13.27
C PHE A 109 -15.28 -9.33 14.79
N TRP A 110 -16.37 -9.55 15.53
CA TRP A 110 -16.35 -9.65 17.01
C TRP A 110 -16.08 -11.07 17.52
N MET A 111 -15.91 -12.04 16.63
CA MET A 111 -15.51 -13.38 17.03
C MET A 111 -14.07 -13.38 17.54
N ASP A 112 -13.81 -14.16 18.58
CA ASP A 112 -12.49 -14.24 19.22
C ASP A 112 -11.41 -14.61 18.20
N THR A 113 -10.38 -13.76 18.10
CA THR A 113 -9.21 -14.03 17.26
C THR A 113 -8.38 -15.15 17.89
N ARG A 114 -8.37 -16.34 17.27
CA ARG A 114 -7.39 -17.37 17.61
C ARG A 114 -6.01 -16.94 17.10
N PHE A 115 -5.13 -16.56 18.00
CA PHE A 115 -3.74 -16.25 17.66
C PHE A 115 -2.99 -17.55 17.30
N SER A 116 -2.72 -17.75 16.01
CA SER A 116 -1.76 -18.75 15.54
C SER A 116 -0.34 -18.27 15.79
N LYS A 117 0.65 -19.17 15.68
CA LYS A 117 2.06 -18.79 15.77
C LYS A 117 2.39 -17.79 14.66
N SER A 118 3.31 -16.87 14.95
CA SER A 118 3.75 -15.92 13.92
C SER A 118 4.62 -16.63 12.87
N PRO A 119 4.61 -16.20 11.60
CA PRO A 119 5.47 -16.80 10.57
C PRO A 119 6.96 -16.77 10.95
N CYS A 120 7.41 -15.71 11.63
CA CYS A 120 8.78 -15.62 12.13
C CYS A 120 9.13 -16.71 13.15
N GLN A 121 8.13 -17.24 13.85
CA GLN A 121 8.26 -18.31 14.83
C GLN A 121 8.11 -19.70 14.22
N GLU A 122 7.33 -19.86 13.15
CA GLU A 122 7.18 -21.14 12.44
C GLU A 122 8.37 -21.46 11.53
N TYR A 123 8.97 -20.44 10.89
CA TYR A 123 10.08 -20.62 9.95
C TYR A 123 11.44 -20.26 10.56
N THR A 124 11.61 -20.38 11.89
CA THR A 124 12.88 -20.12 12.58
C THR A 124 14.01 -20.94 12.01
N ASP A 125 13.71 -22.20 11.69
CA ASP A 125 14.69 -23.21 11.30
C ASP A 125 15.22 -22.93 9.88
N VAL A 126 14.36 -22.40 9.00
CA VAL A 126 14.73 -21.97 7.65
C VAL A 126 15.53 -20.67 7.69
N ARG A 127 15.16 -19.73 8.57
CA ARG A 127 15.86 -18.44 8.72
C ARG A 127 17.24 -18.58 9.34
N ALA A 128 17.43 -19.56 10.22
CA ALA A 128 18.70 -19.80 10.91
C ALA A 128 19.77 -20.43 10.00
N LYS A 129 19.36 -21.13 8.93
CA LYS A 129 20.29 -21.72 7.96
C LYS A 129 21.04 -20.62 7.20
N PRO A 130 22.39 -20.69 7.09
CA PRO A 130 23.12 -19.77 6.23
C PRO A 130 22.72 -20.01 4.77
N THR A 131 22.67 -18.94 3.96
CA THR A 131 22.20 -19.00 2.57
C THR A 131 22.88 -20.09 1.74
N LYS A 132 24.16 -20.37 2.01
CA LYS A 132 24.91 -21.44 1.33
C LYS A 132 24.35 -22.84 1.62
N ALA A 133 23.90 -23.11 2.84
CA ALA A 133 23.34 -24.40 3.22
C ALA A 133 21.95 -24.65 2.60
N ILE A 134 21.16 -23.59 2.41
CA ILE A 134 19.84 -23.68 1.77
C ILE A 134 19.97 -24.02 0.28
N LEU A 135 20.98 -23.46 -0.40
CA LEU A 135 21.20 -23.71 -1.82
C LEU A 135 21.57 -25.17 -2.11
N LEU A 136 22.39 -25.78 -1.24
CA LEU A 136 22.76 -27.20 -1.36
C LEU A 136 21.56 -28.13 -1.14
N ASP A 137 20.75 -27.85 -0.11
CA ASP A 137 19.50 -28.57 0.20
C ASP A 137 18.46 -28.51 -0.94
N ASN A 138 18.47 -27.44 -1.76
CA ASN A 138 17.56 -27.28 -2.89
C ASN A 138 18.09 -27.97 -4.14
N THR A 139 19.40 -27.89 -4.43
CA THR A 139 20.00 -28.60 -5.56
C THR A 139 19.92 -30.12 -5.43
N GLU A 140 20.00 -30.66 -4.20
CA GLU A 140 19.85 -32.10 -3.96
C GLU A 140 18.40 -32.60 -4.18
N LYS A 141 17.40 -31.72 -4.04
CA LYS A 141 15.98 -32.06 -4.25
C LYS A 141 15.53 -32.00 -5.71
N ASP A 142 16.20 -31.21 -6.54
CA ASP A 142 15.88 -31.08 -7.96
C ASP A 142 16.47 -32.24 -8.81
N GLU A 143 17.44 -32.99 -8.27
CA GLU A 143 18.03 -34.18 -8.91
C GLU A 143 17.37 -35.52 -8.50
N SER A 144 16.33 -35.49 -7.65
CA SER A 144 15.58 -36.66 -7.19
C SER A 144 14.21 -36.82 -7.86
#